data_AF-A0A6I6AJL0-F1
#
_entry.id   AF-A0A6I6AJL0-F1
#
_cell.length_a   1.000
_cell.length_b   1.000
_cell.length_c   1.000
_cell.angle_alpha   90.00
_cell.angle_beta   90.00
_cell.angle_gamma   90.00
#
_symmetry.space_group_name_H-M   'P 1'
#
loop_
_entity.id
_entity.type
_entity.pdbx_description
1 polymer ?
#
loop_
_entity_poly.entity_id
_entity_poly.type
_entity_poly.pdbx_seq_one_letter_code
_entity_poly.pdbx_strand_id
1 'polypeptide(L)'
;MPRAPKLIGARRKSKRVDNRQSASKRGYGYRWGKYSRQRLREYPECVSCGREAEATDHIIPVTGPDDPLFWDSSNHQSLCKSCHSSKTASESNGMKIGRDNYRRAGVRGYGG
;
A
#
# COMPACT_ATOMS: atom_id res chain seq x y z
N MET A 1 -13.89 -19.98 56.73
CA MET A 1 -13.95 -19.66 55.28
C MET A 1 -12.88 -18.61 54.94
N PRO A 2 -11.67 -18.95 54.46
CA PRO A 2 -10.79 -17.95 53.87
C PRO A 2 -10.95 -17.91 52.33
N ARG A 3 -10.89 -16.68 51.83
CA ARG A 3 -11.29 -16.20 50.49
C ARG A 3 -10.29 -16.60 49.39
N ALA A 4 -10.80 -16.86 48.19
CA ALA A 4 -10.03 -17.19 46.99
C ALA A 4 -9.13 -16.04 46.50
N PRO A 5 -7.95 -16.31 45.90
CA PRO A 5 -7.09 -15.29 45.31
C PRO A 5 -7.60 -14.80 43.95
N LYS A 6 -7.48 -13.49 43.70
CA LYS A 6 -7.89 -12.84 42.45
C LYS A 6 -6.88 -13.12 41.33
N LEU A 7 -7.36 -13.67 40.22
CA LEU A 7 -6.61 -13.87 38.98
C LEU A 7 -6.33 -12.51 38.32
N ILE A 8 -5.05 -12.14 38.19
CA ILE A 8 -4.62 -10.98 37.39
C ILE A 8 -4.52 -11.46 35.93
N GLY A 9 -5.56 -11.19 35.14
CA GLY A 9 -5.62 -11.52 33.72
C GLY A 9 -4.71 -10.61 32.89
N ALA A 10 -3.59 -11.15 32.41
CA ALA A 10 -2.78 -10.50 31.39
C ALA A 10 -3.59 -10.37 30.09
N ARG A 11 -3.82 -9.13 29.63
CA ARG A 11 -4.53 -8.82 28.38
C ARG A 11 -3.71 -9.31 27.18
N ARG A 12 -3.96 -10.54 26.70
CA ARG A 12 -3.38 -11.05 25.46
C ARG A 12 -3.95 -10.25 24.28
N LYS A 13 -3.12 -9.44 23.62
CA LYS A 13 -3.44 -8.83 22.31
C LYS A 13 -3.69 -9.98 21.33
N SER A 14 -4.93 -10.15 20.85
CA SER A 14 -5.20 -11.15 19.82
C SER A 14 -4.43 -10.74 18.56
N LYS A 15 -3.46 -11.57 18.15
CA LYS A 15 -2.85 -11.44 16.83
C LYS A 15 -3.96 -11.75 15.83
N ARG A 16 -4.42 -10.75 15.09
CA ARG A 16 -5.30 -10.99 13.95
C ARG A 16 -4.56 -11.98 13.04
N VAL A 17 -5.16 -13.13 12.77
CA VAL A 17 -4.66 -14.08 11.78
C VAL A 17 -4.73 -13.39 10.42
N ASP A 18 -3.58 -12.92 9.95
CA ASP A 18 -3.46 -12.33 8.63
C ASP A 18 -3.44 -13.47 7.61
N ASN A 19 -4.62 -13.83 7.09
CA ASN A 19 -4.78 -14.83 6.02
C ASN A 19 -4.26 -14.33 4.65
N ARG A 20 -3.55 -13.19 4.61
CA ARG A 20 -2.95 -12.67 3.40
C ARG A 20 -1.79 -13.55 2.98
N GLN A 21 -1.76 -13.89 1.69
CA GLN A 21 -0.63 -14.59 1.10
C GLN A 21 0.66 -13.75 1.28
N SER A 22 1.82 -14.42 1.35
CA SER A 22 3.10 -13.74 1.51
C SER A 22 3.32 -12.70 0.41
N ALA A 23 4.04 -11.61 0.73
CA ALA A 23 4.30 -10.51 -0.20
C ALA A 23 4.85 -10.99 -1.57
N SER A 24 5.73 -12.00 -1.57
CA SER A 24 6.23 -12.63 -2.80
C SER A 24 5.14 -13.35 -3.61
N LYS A 25 4.21 -14.05 -2.97
CA LYS A 25 3.08 -14.70 -3.68
C LYS A 25 2.12 -13.68 -4.30
N ARG A 26 2.05 -12.47 -3.72
CA ARG A 26 1.25 -11.35 -4.23
C ARG A 26 1.96 -10.53 -5.32
N GLY A 27 3.12 -10.96 -5.80
CA GLY A 27 3.87 -10.26 -6.87
C GLY A 27 4.90 -9.23 -6.40
N TYR A 28 4.91 -8.88 -5.10
CA TYR A 28 5.85 -7.91 -4.51
C TYR A 28 7.24 -8.53 -4.24
N GLY A 29 7.76 -9.32 -5.18
CA GLY A 29 9.06 -9.97 -5.10
C GLY A 29 10.22 -9.13 -5.67
N TYR A 30 11.33 -9.79 -6.00
CA TYR A 30 12.55 -9.14 -6.52
C TYR A 30 12.31 -8.24 -7.74
N ARG A 31 11.46 -8.68 -8.68
CA ARG A 31 11.12 -7.91 -9.91
C ARG A 31 10.50 -6.56 -9.56
N TRP A 32 9.55 -6.55 -8.63
CA TRP A 32 8.92 -5.32 -8.14
C TRP A 32 9.94 -4.42 -7.45
N GLY A 33 10.82 -4.97 -6.60
CA GLY A 33 11.88 -4.19 -5.95
C GLY A 33 12.88 -3.57 -6.94
N LYS A 34 13.17 -4.24 -8.07
CA LYS A 34 14.00 -3.66 -9.15
C LYS A 34 13.26 -2.53 -9.88
N TYR A 35 12.00 -2.75 -10.24
CA TYR A 35 11.15 -1.75 -10.89
C TYR A 35 10.94 -0.51 -10.02
N SER A 36 10.57 -0.69 -8.74
CA SER A 36 10.35 0.41 -7.80
C SER A 36 11.58 1.31 -7.65
N ARG A 37 12.79 0.73 -7.53
CA ARG A 37 14.02 1.52 -7.51
C ARG A 37 14.27 2.30 -8.80
N GLN A 38 13.87 1.76 -9.95
CA GLN A 38 13.96 2.49 -11.22
C GLN A 38 12.95 3.62 -11.27
N ARG A 39 11.70 3.35 -10.88
CA ARG A 39 10.62 4.35 -10.82
C ARG A 39 11.00 5.52 -9.91
N LEU A 40 11.57 5.26 -8.73
CA LEU A 40 12.01 6.30 -7.82
C LEU A 40 13.22 7.11 -8.32
N ARG A 41 14.02 6.57 -9.26
CA ARG A 41 15.07 7.37 -9.93
C ARG A 41 14.51 8.31 -10.99
N GLU A 42 13.44 7.91 -11.66
CA GLU A 42 12.79 8.71 -12.71
C GLU A 42 11.79 9.71 -12.13
N TYR A 43 11.08 9.32 -11.06
CA TYR A 43 10.10 10.11 -10.34
C TYR A 43 10.49 10.17 -8.85
N PRO A 44 11.51 10.98 -8.50
CA PRO A 44 12.03 11.08 -7.14
C PRO A 44 11.10 11.86 -6.20
N GLU A 45 10.07 12.53 -6.73
CA GLU A 45 9.14 13.36 -5.96
C GLU A 45 7.81 12.64 -5.70
N CYS A 46 7.28 12.85 -4.50
CA CYS A 46 6.00 12.35 -4.06
C CYS A 46 4.89 13.11 -4.78
N VAL A 47 4.05 12.39 -5.53
CA VAL A 47 2.96 13.01 -6.32
C VAL A 47 1.94 13.78 -5.47
N SER A 48 1.85 13.47 -4.18
CA SER A 48 0.90 14.08 -3.26
C SER A 48 1.42 15.37 -2.60
N CYS A 49 2.70 15.41 -2.21
CA CYS A 49 3.26 16.52 -1.41
C CYS A 49 4.58 17.09 -1.92
N GLY A 50 5.15 16.57 -3.02
CA GLY A 50 6.40 17.06 -3.62
C GLY A 50 7.69 16.70 -2.88
N ARG A 51 7.62 16.05 -1.70
CA ARG A 51 8.82 15.57 -0.98
C ARG A 51 9.45 14.36 -1.65
N GLU A 52 10.67 13.99 -1.25
CA GLU A 52 11.34 12.78 -1.72
C GLU A 52 10.44 11.54 -1.56
N ALA A 53 10.30 10.78 -2.64
CA ALA A 53 9.55 9.54 -2.67
C ALA A 53 10.41 8.36 -2.23
N GLU A 54 9.82 7.49 -1.41
CA GLU A 54 10.51 6.34 -0.81
C GLU A 54 9.89 5.01 -1.27
N ALA A 55 8.67 5.05 -1.79
CA ALA A 55 7.92 3.88 -2.20
C ALA A 55 7.15 4.12 -3.50
N THR A 56 7.12 3.09 -4.35
CA THR A 56 6.18 3.01 -5.47
C THR A 56 4.93 2.25 -5.01
N ASP A 57 3.77 2.83 -5.24
CA ASP A 57 2.46 2.31 -4.81
C ASP A 57 1.50 2.19 -5.99
N HIS A 58 0.55 1.27 -5.89
CA HIS A 58 -0.52 1.11 -6.87
C HIS A 58 -1.64 2.11 -6.59
N ILE A 59 -1.98 2.97 -7.57
CA ILE A 59 -3.06 3.97 -7.44
C ILE A 59 -4.40 3.27 -7.25
N ILE A 60 -4.70 2.31 -8.14
CA ILE A 60 -5.83 1.39 -8.06
C ILE A 60 -5.35 0.12 -7.37
N PRO A 61 -6.01 -0.32 -6.29
CA PRO A 61 -5.66 -1.56 -5.61
C PRO A 61 -5.71 -2.75 -6.58
N VAL A 62 -4.63 -3.53 -6.59
CA VAL A 62 -4.51 -4.74 -7.41
C VAL A 62 -4.77 -5.98 -6.56
N THR A 63 -5.34 -7.00 -7.18
CA THR A 63 -5.70 -8.25 -6.48
C THR A 63 -4.55 -9.25 -6.41
N GLY A 64 -3.58 -9.15 -7.32
CA GLY A 64 -2.42 -10.04 -7.38
C GLY A 64 -1.53 -9.77 -8.60
N PRO A 65 -0.49 -10.59 -8.82
CA PRO A 65 0.47 -10.42 -9.92
C PRO A 65 -0.13 -10.66 -11.31
N ASP A 66 -1.21 -11.44 -11.38
CA ASP A 66 -1.93 -11.74 -12.63
C ASP A 66 -2.93 -10.64 -13.01
N ASP A 67 -3.11 -9.63 -12.15
CA ASP A 67 -3.94 -8.47 -12.41
C ASP A 67 -3.28 -7.62 -13.50
N PRO A 68 -3.97 -7.27 -14.61
CA PRO A 68 -3.38 -6.46 -15.68
C PRO A 68 -2.89 -5.10 -15.17
N LEU A 69 -3.50 -4.58 -14.09
CA LEU A 69 -3.11 -3.30 -13.48
C LEU A 69 -1.85 -3.41 -12.60
N PHE A 70 -1.32 -4.61 -12.37
CA PHE A 70 -0.15 -4.82 -11.51
C PHE A 70 1.14 -4.28 -12.13
N TRP A 71 1.32 -4.44 -13.44
CA TRP A 71 2.50 -3.99 -14.18
C TRP A 71 2.25 -2.73 -15.02
N ASP A 72 1.02 -2.21 -14.99
CA ASP A 72 0.68 -0.96 -15.67
C ASP A 72 1.41 0.21 -15.00
N SER A 73 2.36 0.80 -15.73
CA SER A 73 3.14 1.96 -15.29
C SER A 73 2.29 3.20 -14.97
N SER A 74 1.09 3.32 -15.55
CA SER A 74 0.13 4.39 -15.25
C SER A 74 -0.59 4.14 -13.93
N ASN A 75 -0.66 2.89 -13.47
CA ASN A 75 -1.21 2.57 -12.17
C ASN A 75 -0.18 2.72 -11.03
N HIS A 76 1.03 3.21 -11.32
CA HIS A 76 2.10 3.37 -10.33
C HIS A 76 2.34 4.83 -9.96
N GLN A 77 2.38 5.11 -8.66
CA GLN A 77 2.70 6.44 -8.12
C GLN A 77 3.88 6.38 -7.14
N SER A 78 4.74 7.39 -7.20
CA SER A 78 5.81 7.60 -6.23
C SER A 78 5.26 8.36 -5.02
N LEU A 79 5.39 7.78 -3.82
CA LEU A 79 4.92 8.37 -2.56
C LEU A 79 6.03 8.37 -1.50
N CYS A 80 6.03 9.39 -0.66
CA CYS A 80 6.81 9.40 0.58
C CYS A 80 6.12 8.53 1.64
N LYS A 81 6.87 8.08 2.66
CA LYS A 81 6.36 7.16 3.68
C LYS A 81 5.10 7.66 4.39
N SER A 82 5.02 8.96 4.66
CA SER A 82 3.87 9.56 5.33
C SER A 82 2.59 9.51 4.48
N CYS A 83 2.64 9.98 3.22
CA CYS A 83 1.51 9.91 2.30
C CYS A 83 1.09 8.47 2.00
N HIS A 84 2.05 7.56 1.86
CA HIS A 84 1.77 6.13 1.67
C HIS A 84 1.03 5.52 2.88
N SER A 85 1.46 5.86 4.10
CA SER A 85 0.81 5.41 5.33
C SER A 85 -0.61 5.98 5.47
N SER A 86 -0.80 7.27 5.13
CA SER A 86 -2.11 7.90 5.10
C SER A 86 -3.05 7.22 4.10
N LYS A 87 -2.59 6.90 2.88
CA LYS A 87 -3.38 6.15 1.88
C LYS A 87 -3.82 4.79 2.42
N THR A 88 -2.88 4.01 2.97
CA THR A 88 -3.18 2.70 3.56
C THR A 88 -4.23 2.82 4.67
N ALA A 89 -4.12 3.85 5.51
CA ALA A 89 -5.10 4.12 6.57
C ALA A 89 -6.49 4.44 5.99
N SER A 90 -6.57 5.31 4.97
CA SER A 90 -7.83 5.64 4.28
C SER A 90 -8.47 4.43 3.60
N GLU A 91 -7.66 3.59 2.94
CA GLU A 91 -8.12 2.35 2.31
C GLU A 91 -8.62 1.33 3.34
N SER A 92 -7.96 1.24 4.49
CA SER A 92 -8.38 0.37 5.59
C SER A 92 -9.71 0.81 6.23
N ASN A 93 -10.05 2.10 6.15
CA ASN A 93 -11.26 2.67 6.71
C ASN A 93 -12.44 2.66 5.72
N GLY A 94 -12.33 1.93 4.60
CA GLY A 94 -13.40 1.76 3.61
C GLY A 94 -13.56 2.94 2.63
N MET A 95 -12.77 4.00 2.77
CA MET A 95 -12.79 5.14 1.87
C MET A 95 -11.89 4.84 0.67
N LYS A 96 -12.46 4.32 -0.42
CA LYS A 96 -11.73 4.06 -1.68
C LYS A 96 -11.37 5.39 -2.37
N ILE A 97 -10.31 6.06 -1.91
CA ILE A 97 -9.81 7.29 -2.54
C ILE A 97 -8.92 6.93 -3.73
N GLY A 98 -9.49 6.21 -4.70
CA GLY A 98 -8.79 5.73 -5.90
C GLY A 98 -9.02 6.59 -7.15
N ARG A 99 -10.08 7.42 -7.17
CA ARG A 99 -10.48 8.15 -8.40
C ARG A 99 -9.93 9.57 -8.50
N ASP A 100 -9.76 10.27 -7.37
CA ASP A 100 -9.36 11.67 -7.38
C ASP A 100 -7.86 11.85 -7.60
N ASN A 101 -7.04 10.88 -7.17
CA ASN A 101 -5.60 10.87 -7.40
C ASN A 101 -5.24 10.59 -8.87
N TYR A 102 -6.06 9.83 -9.61
CA TYR A 102 -5.82 9.53 -11.04
C TYR A 102 -5.77 10.80 -11.90
N ARG A 103 -6.66 11.78 -11.65
CA ARG A 103 -6.64 13.07 -12.37
C ARG A 103 -5.47 13.96 -12.00
N ARG A 104 -5.01 13.90 -10.75
CA ARG A 104 -3.90 14.75 -10.25
C ARG A 104 -2.52 14.18 -10.60
N ALA A 105 -2.42 12.86 -10.75
CA ALA A 105 -1.19 12.16 -11.15
C ALA A 105 -0.86 12.30 -12.66
N GLY A 106 -1.67 13.03 -13.44
CA GLY A 106 -1.38 13.33 -14.85
C GLY A 106 -1.37 12.11 -15.78
N VAL A 107 -1.91 10.98 -15.33
CA VAL A 107 -2.03 9.77 -16.15
C VAL A 107 -3.08 10.01 -17.23
N ARG A 108 -2.58 10.29 -18.44
CA ARG A 108 -3.39 10.34 -19.66
C ARG A 108 -4.17 9.03 -19.74
N GLY A 109 -5.50 9.12 -19.67
CA GLY A 109 -6.37 7.98 -19.81
C GLY A 109 -6.02 7.20 -21.07
N TYR A 110 -6.08 5.87 -20.98
CA TYR A 110 -6.04 5.00 -22.15
C TYR A 110 -7.25 5.34 -23.04
N GLY A 111 -7.04 6.21 -24.01
CA GLY A 111 -7.94 6.51 -25.11
C GLY A 111 -7.18 6.23 -26.40
N GLY A 112 -7.60 5.19 -27.11
CA GLY A 112 -7.02 4.69 -28.35
C GLY A 112 -7.48 3.27 -28.59
#